data_AF-A0A929PKQ5-F1
#
_entry.id   AF-A0A929PKQ5-F1
#
_cell.length_a   1.000
_cell.length_b   1.000
_cell.length_c   1.000
_cell.angle_alpha   90.00
_cell.angle_beta   90.00
_cell.angle_gamma   90.00
#
_symmetry.space_group_name_H-M   'P 1'
#
loop_
_entity.id
_entity.type
_entity.pdbx_description
1 polymer ?
#
loop_
_entity_poly.entity_id
_entity_poly.type
_entity_poly.pdbx_seq_one_letter_code
_entity_poly.pdbx_strand_id
1 'polypeptide(L)'
;MSTLTECIEGRRSIRNFKEEKVKDDGILAILESATFAPSAINKQPWYFIVIKDEALKKQMANVVGAKLKEVLSMIEKDDETGMLINYSKFFTFFEEAPVVIAVLCRPIT
;
A
#
# COMPACT_ATOMS: atom_id res chain seq x y z
N MET A 1 -20.10 17.16 6.84
CA MET A 1 -19.01 16.83 5.88
C MET A 1 -17.73 17.38 6.44
N SER A 2 -16.63 16.62 6.38
CA SER A 2 -15.31 17.11 6.78
C SER A 2 -14.76 18.10 5.76
N THR A 3 -13.99 19.08 6.21
CA THR A 3 -13.29 20.02 5.32
C THR A 3 -12.09 19.35 4.65
N LEU A 4 -11.58 19.94 3.56
CA LEU A 4 -10.36 19.46 2.92
C LEU A 4 -9.17 19.41 3.90
N THR A 5 -9.02 20.46 4.71
CA THR A 5 -7.94 20.56 5.71
C THR A 5 -8.05 19.44 6.74
N GLU A 6 -9.24 19.18 7.28
CA GLU A 6 -9.48 18.08 8.23
C GLU A 6 -9.12 16.71 7.63
N CYS A 7 -9.48 16.47 6.38
CA CYS A 7 -9.15 15.22 5.69
C CYS A 7 -7.63 15.04 5.53
N ILE A 8 -6.91 16.09 5.16
CA ILE A 8 -5.45 16.04 4.93
C ILE A 8 -4.71 15.88 6.27
N GLU A 9 -5.01 16.73 7.25
CA GLU A 9 -4.33 16.74 8.55
C GLU A 9 -4.72 15.55 9.44
N GLY A 10 -5.94 15.03 9.28
CA GLY A 10 -6.42 13.85 9.98
C GLY A 10 -5.86 12.53 9.44
N ARG A 11 -5.31 12.50 8.22
CA ARG A 11 -4.78 11.27 7.60
C ARG A 11 -3.65 10.68 8.45
N ARG A 12 -3.67 9.36 8.63
CA ARG A 12 -2.60 8.58 9.26
C ARG A 12 -2.23 7.39 8.38
N SER A 13 -1.00 6.91 8.51
CA SER A 13 -0.58 5.64 7.90
C SER A 13 -1.00 4.49 8.82
N ILE A 14 -2.25 4.04 8.65
CA ILE A 14 -2.87 2.97 9.45
C ILE A 14 -2.23 1.62 9.11
N ARG A 15 -1.93 0.83 10.16
CA ARG A 15 -1.30 -0.50 10.03
C ARG A 15 -1.98 -1.59 10.85
N ASN A 16 -3.13 -1.27 11.44
CA ASN A 16 -3.98 -2.21 12.16
C ASN A 16 -5.42 -1.94 11.74
N PHE A 17 -6.15 -2.99 11.35
CA PHE A 17 -7.43 -2.87 10.69
C PHE A 17 -8.50 -3.65 11.44
N LYS A 18 -9.75 -3.20 11.30
CA LYS A 18 -10.89 -4.03 11.71
C LYS A 18 -11.13 -5.08 10.62
N GLU A 19 -11.70 -6.21 11.00
CA GLU A 19 -12.15 -7.27 10.08
C GLU A 19 -13.38 -6.87 9.23
N GLU A 20 -13.77 -5.60 9.27
CA GLU A 20 -14.94 -5.09 8.55
C GLU A 20 -14.67 -5.05 7.04
N LYS A 21 -15.59 -5.66 6.27
CA LYS A 21 -15.50 -5.66 4.81
C LYS A 21 -15.75 -4.27 4.24
N VAL A 22 -14.90 -3.86 3.30
CA VAL A 22 -15.07 -2.61 2.56
C VAL A 22 -15.94 -2.86 1.32
N LYS A 23 -17.00 -2.06 1.16
CA LYS A 23 -17.93 -2.11 0.02
C LYS A 23 -17.23 -1.69 -1.28
N ASP A 24 -17.61 -2.34 -2.39
CA ASP A 24 -17.04 -2.06 -3.72
C ASP A 24 -17.26 -0.62 -4.16
N ASP A 25 -18.47 -0.07 -3.97
CA ASP A 25 -18.80 1.30 -4.37
C ASP A 25 -17.87 2.34 -3.73
N GLY A 26 -17.49 2.14 -2.47
CA GLY A 26 -16.56 3.01 -1.76
C GLY A 26 -15.14 2.94 -2.33
N ILE A 27 -14.70 1.74 -2.72
CA ILE A 27 -13.39 1.54 -3.35
C ILE A 27 -13.39 2.21 -4.73
N LEU A 28 -14.43 1.99 -5.53
CA LEU A 28 -14.55 2.57 -6.87
C LEU A 28 -14.57 4.10 -6.81
N ALA A 29 -15.32 4.71 -5.89
CA ALA A 29 -15.36 6.16 -5.73
C ALA A 29 -14.00 6.77 -5.39
N ILE A 30 -13.20 6.09 -4.54
CA ILE A 30 -11.84 6.51 -4.21
C ILE A 30 -10.91 6.39 -5.43
N LEU A 31 -11.01 5.27 -6.16
CA LEU A 31 -10.18 5.05 -7.36
C LEU A 31 -10.52 6.04 -8.47
N GLU A 32 -11.81 6.31 -8.70
CA GLU A 32 -12.26 7.34 -9.64
C GLU A 32 -11.68 8.71 -9.25
N SER A 33 -11.78 9.10 -7.97
CA SER A 33 -11.19 10.34 -7.46
C SER A 33 -9.67 10.39 -7.68
N ALA A 34 -8.98 9.25 -7.54
CA ALA A 34 -7.53 9.17 -7.79
C ALA A 34 -7.17 9.42 -9.27
N THR A 35 -8.06 9.11 -10.22
CA THR A 35 -7.81 9.37 -11.65
C THR A 35 -7.83 10.84 -12.03
N PHE A 36 -8.36 11.72 -11.18
CA PHE A 36 -8.32 13.17 -11.37
C PHE A 36 -6.97 13.80 -11.02
N ALA A 37 -6.00 13.03 -10.52
CA ALA A 37 -4.64 13.50 -10.36
C ALA A 37 -4.10 14.02 -11.71
N PRO A 38 -3.31 15.11 -11.74
CA PRO A 38 -2.70 15.57 -12.99
C PRO A 38 -1.66 14.55 -13.49
N SER A 39 -1.58 14.39 -14.81
CA SER A 39 -0.53 13.60 -15.45
C SER A 39 -0.02 14.31 -16.70
N ALA A 40 1.26 14.10 -17.03
CA ALA A 40 1.87 14.65 -18.22
C ALA A 40 1.04 14.28 -19.46
N ILE A 41 0.66 15.29 -20.26
CA ILE A 41 -0.18 15.16 -21.46
C ILE A 41 -1.44 14.28 -21.25
N ASN A 42 -2.00 14.30 -20.03
CA ASN A 42 -3.15 13.51 -19.60
C ASN A 42 -3.00 11.99 -19.86
N LYS A 43 -1.80 11.43 -19.67
CA LYS A 43 -1.54 10.00 -19.91
C LYS A 43 -2.26 9.05 -18.96
N GLN A 44 -2.55 9.50 -17.74
CA GLN A 44 -3.20 8.70 -16.70
C GLN A 44 -2.56 7.31 -16.55
N PRO A 45 -1.24 7.23 -16.30
CA PRO A 45 -0.49 5.97 -16.38
C PRO A 45 -0.76 5.02 -15.20
N TRP A 46 -1.66 5.37 -14.29
CA TRP A 46 -2.03 4.56 -13.14
C TRP A 46 -2.89 3.37 -13.55
N TYR A 47 -2.53 2.20 -13.03
CA TYR A 47 -3.32 0.99 -13.11
C TYR A 47 -3.50 0.43 -11.70
N PHE A 48 -4.74 0.23 -11.29
CA PHE A 48 -5.09 -0.18 -9.93
C PHE A 48 -5.57 -1.62 -9.93
N ILE A 49 -4.95 -2.47 -9.10
CA ILE A 49 -5.42 -3.84 -8.85
C ILE A 49 -5.99 -3.89 -7.44
N VAL A 50 -7.29 -4.16 -7.35
CA VAL A 50 -7.98 -4.36 -6.06
C VAL A 50 -7.89 -5.82 -5.67
N ILE A 51 -7.27 -6.07 -4.52
CA ILE A 51 -6.98 -7.41 -4.00
C ILE A 51 -7.76 -7.60 -2.69
N LYS A 52 -8.72 -8.53 -2.72
CA LYS A 52 -9.52 -8.94 -1.55
C LYS A 52 -9.33 -10.40 -1.17
N ASP A 53 -8.62 -11.17 -1.99
CA ASP A 53 -8.39 -12.59 -1.75
C ASP A 53 -7.36 -12.77 -0.64
N GLU A 54 -7.79 -13.40 0.46
CA GLU A 54 -6.98 -13.61 1.66
C GLU A 54 -5.76 -14.50 1.38
N ALA A 55 -5.93 -15.54 0.55
CA ALA A 55 -4.83 -16.44 0.21
C ALA A 55 -3.75 -15.71 -0.60
N LEU A 56 -4.16 -14.88 -1.57
CA LEU A 56 -3.25 -14.06 -2.37
C LEU A 56 -2.52 -13.03 -1.52
N LYS A 57 -3.22 -12.32 -0.61
CA LYS A 57 -2.56 -11.38 0.32
C LYS A 57 -1.51 -12.08 1.18
N LYS A 58 -1.83 -13.25 1.72
CA LYS A 58 -0.89 -14.07 2.49
C LYS A 58 0.31 -14.53 1.64
N GLN A 59 0.08 -14.96 0.40
CA GLN A 59 1.15 -15.31 -0.53
C GLN A 59 2.08 -14.11 -0.81
N MET A 60 1.51 -12.93 -1.06
CA MET A 60 2.26 -11.69 -1.25
C MET A 60 3.12 -11.35 -0.03
N ALA A 61 2.54 -11.40 1.18
CA ALA A 61 3.25 -11.14 2.42
C ALA A 61 4.43 -12.11 2.64
N ASN A 62 4.24 -13.40 2.32
CA ASN A 62 5.30 -14.40 2.38
C ASN A 62 6.46 -14.10 1.41
N VAL A 63 6.15 -13.72 0.16
CA VAL A 63 7.17 -13.35 -0.84
C VAL A 63 7.95 -12.12 -0.39
N VAL A 64 7.25 -11.08 0.08
CA VAL A 64 7.88 -9.86 0.62
C VAL A 64 8.75 -10.19 1.82
N GLY A 65 8.24 -10.99 2.77
CA GLY A 65 8.96 -11.37 3.98
C GLY A 65 10.20 -12.23 3.68
N ALA A 66 10.14 -13.13 2.69
CA ALA A 66 11.28 -13.92 2.26
C ALA A 66 12.37 -13.02 1.65
N LYS A 67 12.00 -12.12 0.73
CA LYS A 67 12.96 -11.20 0.10
C LYS A 67 13.55 -10.22 1.12
N LEU A 68 12.76 -9.78 2.09
CA LEU A 68 13.24 -8.94 3.17
C LEU A 68 14.32 -9.63 4.00
N LYS A 69 14.12 -10.90 4.39
CA LYS A 69 15.15 -11.68 5.12
C LYS A 69 16.45 -11.78 4.33
N GLU A 70 16.35 -12.03 3.03
CA GLU A 70 17.50 -12.07 2.12
C GLU A 70 18.23 -10.72 2.12
N VAL A 71 17.52 -9.62 1.88
CA VAL A 71 18.10 -8.27 1.85
C VAL A 71 18.74 -7.90 3.19
N LEU A 72 18.06 -8.15 4.32
CA LEU A 72 18.58 -7.82 5.65
C LEU A 72 19.85 -8.61 6.01
N SER A 73 20.06 -9.80 5.41
CA SER A 73 21.29 -10.57 5.63
C SER A 73 22.52 -9.99 4.92
N MET A 74 22.30 -9.11 3.94
CA MET A 74 23.36 -8.47 3.15
C MET A 74 23.81 -7.13 3.73
N ILE A 75 23.13 -6.60 4.74
CA ILE A 75 23.41 -5.27 5.31
C ILE A 75 24.27 -5.42 6.56
N GLU A 76 25.38 -4.68 6.63
CA GLU A 76 26.20 -4.59 7.84
C GLU A 76 25.42 -3.86 8.95
N LYS A 77 25.45 -4.40 10.16
CA LYS A 77 24.69 -3.80 11.28
C LYS A 77 25.41 -2.57 11.82
N ASP A 78 24.95 -1.40 11.39
CA ASP A 78 25.21 -0.10 12.01
C ASP A 78 23.93 0.51 12.60
N ASP A 79 24.04 1.70 13.20
CA ASP A 79 22.93 2.40 13.84
C ASP A 79 21.79 2.75 12.86
N GLU A 80 22.11 3.09 11.60
CA GLU A 80 21.12 3.39 10.56
C GLU A 80 20.37 2.11 10.11
N THR A 81 21.10 1.01 10.02
CA THR A 81 20.56 -0.31 9.68
C THR A 81 19.61 -0.85 10.75
N GLY A 82 19.86 -0.51 12.02
CA GLY A 82 18.95 -0.83 13.12
C GLY A 82 17.54 -0.23 12.94
N MET A 83 17.45 0.99 12.40
CA MET A 83 16.17 1.62 12.07
C MET A 83 15.45 0.88 10.93
N LEU A 84 16.18 0.52 9.88
CA LEU A 84 15.61 -0.19 8.73
C LEU A 84 15.07 -1.58 9.13
N ILE A 85 15.81 -2.31 9.98
CA ILE A 85 15.38 -3.60 10.53
C ILE A 85 14.07 -3.44 11.31
N ASN A 86 13.94 -2.39 12.14
CA ASN A 86 12.71 -2.15 12.88
C ASN A 86 11.55 -1.75 11.97
N TYR A 87 11.82 -0.93 10.95
CA TYR A 87 10.83 -0.51 9.98
C TYR A 87 10.35 -1.66 9.09
N SER A 88 11.21 -2.64 8.83
CA SER A 88 10.91 -3.79 7.98
C SER A 88 9.74 -4.65 8.46
N LYS A 89 9.43 -4.59 9.78
CA LYS A 89 8.25 -5.21 10.38
C LYS A 89 6.94 -4.65 9.81
N PHE A 90 6.98 -3.45 9.23
CA PHE A 90 5.84 -2.80 8.58
C PHE A 90 5.79 -3.03 7.07
N PHE A 91 6.49 -4.02 6.52
CA PHE A 91 6.39 -4.33 5.09
C PHE A 91 5.31 -5.37 4.76
N THR A 92 4.81 -6.12 5.75
CA THR A 92 3.81 -7.18 5.53
C THR A 92 2.47 -6.91 6.22
N PHE A 93 2.29 -5.75 6.89
CA PHE A 93 1.05 -5.39 7.58
C PHE A 93 -0.20 -5.38 6.70
N PHE A 94 -0.02 -5.27 5.38
CA PHE A 94 -1.11 -5.30 4.41
C PHE A 94 -1.81 -6.67 4.36
N GLU A 95 -1.19 -7.74 4.87
CA GLU A 95 -1.80 -9.07 4.96
C GLU A 95 -3.14 -9.02 5.71
N GLU A 96 -3.18 -8.27 6.81
CA GLU A 96 -4.35 -8.11 7.68
C GLU A 96 -5.36 -7.06 7.18
N ALA A 97 -5.03 -6.32 6.11
CA ALA A 97 -5.91 -5.29 5.58
C ALA A 97 -7.13 -5.91 4.88
N PRO A 98 -8.36 -5.42 5.07
CA PRO A 98 -9.54 -5.98 4.41
C PRO A 98 -9.51 -5.83 2.88
N VAL A 99 -8.74 -4.87 2.37
CA VAL A 99 -8.49 -4.65 0.93
C VAL A 99 -7.07 -4.13 0.76
N VAL A 100 -6.36 -4.67 -0.24
CA VAL A 100 -5.08 -4.13 -0.71
C VAL A 100 -5.27 -3.58 -2.12
N ILE A 101 -4.81 -2.35 -2.36
CA ILE A 101 -4.79 -1.75 -3.70
C ILE A 101 -3.34 -1.69 -4.16
N ALA A 102 -2.97 -2.54 -5.12
CA ALA A 102 -1.67 -2.43 -5.77
C ALA A 102 -1.74 -1.34 -6.84
N VAL A 103 -0.94 -0.29 -6.68
CA VAL A 103 -0.85 0.82 -7.61
C VAL A 103 0.34 0.56 -8.53
N LEU A 104 0.06 0.42 -9.81
CA LEU A 104 1.05 0.20 -10.86
C LEU A 104 1.12 1.44 -11.75
N CYS A 105 2.31 1.73 -12.26
CA CYS A 105 2.53 2.74 -13.29
C CYS A 105 2.83 2.00 -14.60
N ARG A 106 2.00 2.20 -15.63
CA ARG A 106 2.27 1.69 -16.96
C ARG A 106 3.40 2.52 -17.56
N PRO A 107 4.55 1.90 -17.92
CA PRO A 107 5.64 2.63 -18.56
C PRO A 107 5.14 3.30 -19.85
N ILE A 108 5.61 4.52 -20.08
CA ILE A 108 5.36 5.23 -21.33
C ILE A 108 6.40 4.70 -22.34
N THR A 109 6.01 3.69 -23.12
CA THR A 109 6.71 3.25 -24.33
C THR A 109 6.00 3.77 -25.57
#